data_AF-A0A485PEX3-F1
#
_entry.id   AF-A0A485PEX3-F1
#
_cell.length_a   1.000
_cell.length_b   1.000
_cell.length_c   1.000
_cell.angle_alpha   90.00
_cell.angle_beta   90.00
_cell.angle_gamma   90.00
#
_symmetry.space_group_name_H-M   'P 1'
#
loop_
_entity.id
_entity.type
_entity.pdbx_description
1 polymer ?
#
loop_
_entity_poly.entity_id
_entity_poly.type
_entity_poly.pdbx_seq_one_letter_code
_entity_poly.pdbx_strand_id
1 'polypeptide(L)'
;TSNSKCITCGSDEMDICLWKANASEKLDVLTSREEVAKGYSQKLKEKPQHHPHIKHVAHHRYLPKSIYTQIQEQHTIKEAGQQKEGNRFKHSKPGSVLIVSDKKEYIVTVLK
;
A
#
# COMPACT_ATOMS: atom_id res chain seq x y z
N THR A 1 -21.04 -12.63 -10.78
CA THR A 1 -19.71 -12.56 -11.44
C THR A 1 -19.16 -11.17 -11.24
N SER A 2 -18.33 -10.98 -10.21
CA SER A 2 -17.82 -9.67 -9.76
C SER A 2 -16.73 -9.19 -10.71
N ASN A 3 -16.98 -8.14 -11.50
CA ASN A 3 -15.95 -7.46 -12.28
C ASN A 3 -15.04 -6.67 -11.32
N SER A 4 -13.75 -7.01 -11.26
CA SER A 4 -12.71 -6.41 -10.42
C SER A 4 -12.30 -4.97 -10.81
N LYS A 5 -13.10 -4.30 -11.66
CA LYS A 5 -12.77 -2.99 -12.25
C LYS A 5 -13.14 -1.80 -11.35
N CYS A 6 -14.07 -2.00 -10.43
CA CYS A 6 -14.58 -0.94 -9.56
C CYS A 6 -14.46 -1.30 -8.08
N ILE A 7 -14.32 -0.27 -7.25
CA ILE A 7 -14.29 -0.36 -5.79
C ILE A 7 -15.46 0.48 -5.27
N THR A 8 -16.33 -0.13 -4.46
CA THR A 8 -17.42 0.55 -3.76
C THR A 8 -16.99 0.86 -2.33
N CYS A 9 -17.21 2.09 -1.86
CA CYS A 9 -17.07 2.44 -0.45
C CYS A 9 -18.39 2.97 0.10
N GLY A 10 -18.81 2.45 1.26
CA GLY A 10 -19.88 3.03 2.06
C GLY A 10 -19.27 3.97 3.11
N SER A 11 -19.79 5.19 3.18
CA SER A 11 -19.43 6.18 4.19
C SER A 11 -20.33 6.05 5.42
N ASP A 12 -19.88 6.60 6.55
CA ASP A 12 -20.67 6.76 7.77
C ASP A 12 -21.84 7.75 7.57
N GLU A 13 -21.72 8.64 6.57
CA GLU A 13 -22.79 9.58 6.17
C GLU A 13 -23.88 8.93 5.29
N MET A 14 -23.96 7.60 5.25
CA MET A 14 -24.89 6.81 4.42
C MET A 14 -24.70 6.91 2.89
N ASP A 15 -23.62 7.56 2.44
CA ASP A 15 -23.26 7.64 1.03
C ASP A 15 -22.59 6.35 0.52
N ILE A 16 -22.94 5.96 -0.71
CA ILE A 16 -22.27 4.88 -1.45
C ILE A 16 -21.51 5.51 -2.62
N CYS A 17 -20.18 5.51 -2.57
CA CYS A 17 -19.35 5.99 -3.68
C CYS A 17 -18.77 4.82 -4.48
N LEU A 18 -18.67 5.01 -5.80
CA LEU A 18 -18.05 4.07 -6.73
C LEU A 18 -16.79 4.68 -7.33
N TRP A 19 -15.67 4.02 -7.14
CA TRP A 19 -14.36 4.42 -7.66
C TRP A 19 -13.87 3.39 -8.68
N LYS A 20 -13.05 3.85 -9.64
CA LYS A 20 -12.29 2.93 -10.50
C LYS A 20 -11.16 2.29 -9.68
N ALA A 21 -10.95 0.98 -9.83
CA ALA A 21 -9.81 0.31 -9.21
C ALA A 21 -8.48 0.87 -9.73
N ASN A 22 -8.41 1.14 -11.04
CA ASN A 22 -7.32 1.85 -11.69
C ASN A 22 -7.79 3.26 -12.10
N ALA A 23 -7.29 4.30 -11.41
CA ALA A 23 -7.74 5.67 -11.62
C ALA A 23 -7.54 6.18 -13.07
N SER A 24 -6.44 5.79 -13.72
CA SER A 24 -6.11 6.19 -15.10
C SER A 24 -6.72 5.28 -16.18
N GLU A 25 -7.45 4.22 -15.81
CA GLU A 25 -8.02 3.29 -16.78
C GLU A 25 -9.27 3.91 -17.45
N LYS A 26 -9.32 3.76 -18.78
CA LYS A 26 -10.47 4.16 -19.59
C LYS A 26 -11.46 2.99 -19.60
N LEU A 27 -12.73 3.27 -19.32
CA LEU A 27 -13.78 2.25 -19.21
C LEU A 27 -14.44 1.91 -20.56
N ASP A 28 -14.23 2.74 -21.57
CA ASP A 28 -14.75 2.49 -22.92
C ASP A 28 -14.03 1.35 -23.62
N VAL A 29 -14.67 0.85 -24.68
CA VAL A 29 -14.05 -0.10 -25.61
C VAL A 29 -12.81 0.54 -26.23
N LEU A 30 -11.68 -0.14 -26.12
CA LEU A 30 -10.40 0.33 -26.64
C LEU A 30 -10.19 -0.20 -28.04
N THR A 31 -9.58 0.62 -28.89
CA THR A 31 -9.06 0.14 -30.17
C THR A 31 -7.82 -0.72 -29.92
N SER A 32 -7.56 -1.72 -30.77
CA SER A 32 -6.40 -2.60 -30.60
C SER A 32 -5.07 -1.82 -30.56
N ARG A 33 -4.99 -0.70 -31.28
CA ARG A 33 -3.83 0.20 -31.23
C ARG A 33 -3.67 0.86 -29.85
N GLU A 34 -4.76 1.34 -29.26
CA GLU A 34 -4.75 1.93 -27.92
C GLU A 34 -4.37 0.91 -26.85
N GLU A 35 -4.87 -0.32 -26.96
CA GLU A 35 -4.52 -1.42 -26.04
C GLU A 35 -3.03 -1.72 -26.06
N VAL A 36 -2.46 -1.87 -27.26
CA VAL A 36 -1.02 -2.11 -27.43
C VAL A 36 -0.20 -0.94 -26.88
N ALA A 37 -0.60 0.30 -27.17
CA ALA A 37 0.09 1.49 -26.67
C ALA A 37 0.05 1.58 -25.13
N LYS A 38 -1.08 1.24 -24.51
CA LYS A 38 -1.22 1.17 -23.05
C LYS A 38 -0.34 0.07 -22.46
N GLY A 39 -0.37 -1.13 -23.02
CA GLY A 39 0.47 -2.25 -22.58
C GLY A 39 1.97 -1.95 -22.71
N TYR A 40 2.37 -1.30 -23.79
CA TYR A 40 3.75 -0.83 -23.97
C TYR A 40 4.14 0.22 -22.92
N SER A 41 3.30 1.22 -22.71
CA SER A 41 3.55 2.29 -21.75
C SER A 41 3.63 1.76 -20.32
N GLN A 42 2.79 0.78 -19.96
CA GLN A 42 2.83 0.14 -18.65
C GLN A 42 4.14 -0.63 -18.44
N LYS A 43 4.55 -1.48 -19.40
CA LYS A 43 5.83 -2.18 -19.35
C LYS A 43 7.02 -1.22 -19.26
N LEU A 44 6.93 -0.06 -19.91
CA LEU A 44 7.99 0.95 -19.89
C LEU A 44 8.07 1.70 -18.55
N LYS A 45 6.98 1.77 -17.78
CA LYS A 45 6.99 2.27 -16.39
C LYS A 45 7.51 1.21 -15.41
N GLU A 46 7.20 -0.06 -15.66
CA GLU A 46 7.61 -1.19 -14.80
C GLU A 46 9.13 -1.45 -14.88
N LYS A 47 9.70 -1.46 -16.09
CA LYS A 47 11.14 -1.74 -16.28
C LYS A 47 12.07 -0.84 -15.43
N PRO A 48 11.92 0.50 -15.42
CA PRO A 48 12.73 1.41 -14.61
C PRO A 48 12.03 1.84 -13.31
N GLN A 49 11.15 1.04 -12.72
CA GLN A 49 10.38 1.41 -11.52
C GLN A 49 11.26 1.81 -10.33
N HIS A 50 12.49 1.27 -10.25
CA HIS A 50 13.44 1.56 -9.17
C HIS A 50 14.22 2.86 -9.37
N HIS A 51 14.10 3.52 -10.52
CA HIS A 51 14.75 4.81 -10.75
C HIS A 51 14.16 5.88 -9.82
N PRO A 52 14.97 6.66 -9.07
CA PRO A 52 14.48 7.53 -8.00
C PRO A 52 13.46 8.56 -8.50
N HIS A 53 13.70 9.15 -9.67
CA HIS A 53 12.80 10.17 -10.22
C HIS A 53 11.44 9.58 -10.67
N ILE A 54 11.46 8.40 -11.28
CA ILE A 54 10.23 7.70 -11.71
C ILE A 54 9.45 7.23 -10.49
N LYS A 55 10.16 6.67 -9.50
CA LYS A 55 9.60 6.25 -8.23
C LYS A 55 8.92 7.41 -7.50
N HIS A 56 9.57 8.57 -7.41
CA HIS A 56 9.01 9.76 -6.77
C HIS A 56 7.69 10.18 -7.42
N VAL A 57 7.66 10.32 -8.76
CA VAL A 57 6.45 10.69 -9.50
C VAL A 57 5.34 9.64 -9.34
N ALA A 58 5.69 8.35 -9.38
CA ALA A 58 4.71 7.26 -9.25
C ALA A 58 4.06 7.18 -7.85
N HIS A 59 4.79 7.54 -6.79
CA HIS A 59 4.30 7.46 -5.40
C HIS A 59 3.65 8.75 -4.90
N HIS A 60 3.91 9.89 -5.56
CA HIS A 60 3.42 11.18 -5.11
C HIS A 60 1.87 11.22 -5.13
N ARG A 61 1.27 11.51 -3.96
CA ARG A 61 -0.18 11.67 -3.78
C ARG A 61 -0.45 12.88 -2.90
N TYR A 62 -1.48 13.64 -3.23
CA TYR A 62 -1.97 14.72 -2.38
C TYR A 62 -2.89 14.14 -1.32
N LEU A 63 -2.48 14.23 -0.06
CA LEU A 63 -3.24 13.75 1.09
C LEU A 63 -3.65 14.94 1.96
N PRO A 64 -4.84 14.89 2.60
CA PRO A 64 -5.21 15.83 3.65
C PRO A 64 -4.18 15.86 4.78
N LYS A 65 -3.97 17.04 5.39
CA LYS A 65 -2.95 17.25 6.43
C LYS A 65 -3.12 16.34 7.65
N SER A 66 -4.37 16.11 8.09
CA SER A 66 -4.67 15.21 9.22
C SER A 66 -4.18 13.80 8.95
N ILE A 67 -4.52 13.25 7.78
CA ILE A 67 -4.12 11.91 7.35
C ILE A 67 -2.59 11.82 7.19
N TYR A 68 -1.97 12.82 6.58
CA TYR A 68 -0.52 12.85 6.40
C TYR A 68 0.23 12.79 7.74
N THR A 69 -0.22 13.58 8.72
CA THR A 69 0.37 13.62 10.06
C THR A 69 0.21 12.27 10.77
N GLN A 70 -0.99 11.67 10.72
CA GLN A 70 -1.25 10.35 11.31
C GLN A 70 -0.38 9.25 10.70
N ILE A 71 -0.18 9.26 9.38
CA ILE A 71 0.69 8.29 8.70
C ILE A 71 2.14 8.43 9.19
N GLN A 72 2.64 9.67 9.34
CA GLN A 72 3.98 9.92 9.86
C GLN A 72 4.13 9.42 11.31
N GLU A 73 3.16 9.73 12.18
CA GLU A 73 3.16 9.25 13.56
C GLU A 73 3.19 7.72 13.64
N GLN A 74 2.34 7.04 12.86
CA GLN A 74 2.33 5.58 12.78
C GLN A 74 3.68 5.01 12.32
N HIS A 75 4.33 5.67 11.36
CA HIS A 75 5.66 5.28 10.90
C HIS A 75 6.69 5.39 12.02
N THR A 76 6.73 6.52 12.72
CA THR A 76 7.65 6.73 13.85
C THR A 76 7.44 5.73 14.98
N ILE A 77 6.17 5.43 15.32
CA ILE A 77 5.85 4.42 16.35
C ILE A 77 6.37 3.04 15.92
N LYS A 78 6.14 2.65 14.67
CA LYS A 78 6.59 1.36 14.14
C LYS A 78 8.12 1.25 14.13
N GLU A 79 8.81 2.28 13.68
CA GLU A 79 10.28 2.32 13.67
C GLU A 79 10.85 2.24 15.08
N ALA A 80 10.29 2.99 16.04
CA ALA A 80 10.71 2.94 17.43
C ALA A 80 10.51 1.54 18.04
N GLY A 81 9.40 0.87 17.70
CA GLY A 81 9.15 -0.52 18.09
C GLY A 81 10.22 -1.47 17.55
N GLN A 82 10.49 -1.40 16.23
CA GLN A 82 11.51 -2.22 15.56
C GLN A 82 12.91 -1.97 16.11
N GLN A 83 13.26 -0.72 16.41
CA GLN A 83 14.54 -0.37 17.03
C GLN A 83 14.65 -0.93 18.44
N LYS A 84 13.62 -0.81 19.27
CA LYS A 84 13.59 -1.34 20.64
C LYS A 84 13.77 -2.86 20.63
N GLU A 85 13.10 -3.55 19.72
CA GLU A 85 13.23 -4.98 19.54
C GLU A 85 14.62 -5.38 19.01
N GLY A 86 15.14 -4.69 18.00
CA GLY A 86 16.50 -4.88 17.51
C GLY A 86 17.56 -4.67 18.59
N ASN A 87 17.37 -3.69 19.48
CA ASN A 87 18.26 -3.44 20.62
C ASN A 87 18.15 -4.57 21.66
N ARG A 88 16.93 -5.05 21.96
CA ARG A 88 16.74 -6.21 22.84
C ARG A 88 17.48 -7.43 22.30
N PHE A 89 17.39 -7.71 21.00
CA PHE A 89 18.14 -8.81 20.38
C PHE A 89 19.64 -8.66 20.56
N LYS A 90 20.21 -7.51 20.19
CA LYS A 90 21.66 -7.25 20.26
C LYS A 90 22.22 -7.34 21.68
N HIS A 91 21.44 -6.96 22.69
CA HIS A 91 21.90 -6.89 24.08
C HIS A 91 21.41 -8.05 24.97
N SER A 92 20.77 -9.07 24.38
CA SER A 92 20.30 -10.25 25.10
C SER A 92 21.27 -11.42 24.99
N LYS A 93 21.14 -12.42 25.86
CA LYS A 93 21.90 -13.66 25.77
C LYS A 93 21.47 -14.43 24.51
N PRO A 94 22.41 -15.08 23.78
CA PRO A 94 22.06 -15.85 22.59
C PRO A 94 21.00 -16.92 22.93
N GLY A 95 19.90 -16.93 22.16
CA GLY A 95 18.78 -17.87 22.34
C GLY A 95 17.72 -17.48 23.37
N SER A 96 17.86 -16.35 24.07
CA SER A 96 16.89 -15.93 25.10
C SER A 96 15.66 -15.18 24.56
N VAL A 97 15.79 -14.49 23.43
CA VAL A 97 14.69 -13.74 22.80
C VAL A 97 14.26 -14.47 21.54
N LEU A 98 12.98 -14.85 21.47
CA LEU A 98 12.37 -15.48 20.30
C LEU A 98 11.89 -14.40 19.33
N ILE A 99 12.23 -14.51 18.05
CA ILE A 99 11.70 -13.63 17.00
C ILE A 99 10.28 -14.07 16.70
N VAL A 100 9.29 -13.36 17.24
CA VAL A 100 7.90 -13.53 16.84
C VAL A 100 7.68 -12.66 15.62
N SER A 101 7.17 -13.26 14.54
CA SER A 101 6.79 -12.48 13.36
C SER A 101 5.49 -11.73 13.64
N ASP A 102 5.47 -10.42 13.38
CA ASP A 102 4.29 -9.53 13.49
C ASP A 102 3.00 -10.13 12.89
N LYS A 103 3.13 -10.96 11.84
CA LYS A 103 2.00 -11.61 11.16
C LYS A 103 1.23 -12.60 12.04
N LYS A 104 1.87 -13.18 13.06
CA LYS A 104 1.22 -14.13 13.97
C LYS A 104 0.32 -13.44 15.00
N GLU A 105 0.66 -12.22 15.41
CA GLU A 105 -0.10 -11.44 16.40
C GLU A 105 -1.50 -11.07 15.88
N TYR A 106 -1.61 -10.63 14.62
CA TYR A 106 -2.87 -10.15 14.04
C TYR A 106 -3.93 -11.26 13.87
N ILE A 107 -3.50 -12.50 13.62
CA ILE A 107 -4.43 -13.62 13.36
C ILE A 107 -5.15 -14.06 14.64
N VAL A 108 -4.51 -13.92 15.81
CA VAL A 108 -5.08 -14.36 17.10
C VAL A 108 -6.26 -13.47 17.52
N THR A 109 -6.33 -12.22 17.06
CA THR A 109 -7.40 -11.28 17.44
C THR A 109 -8.71 -11.50 16.67
N VAL A 110 -8.66 -12.14 15.48
CA VAL A 110 -9.85 -12.30 14.60
C VAL A 110 -10.67 -13.57 14.94
N LEU A 111 -10.15 -14.47 15.78
CA LEU A 111 -10.79 -15.73 16.15
C LEU A 111 -11.36 -15.75 17.58
N LYS A 112 -11.88 -14.62 18.07
CA LYS A 112 -12.44 -14.53 19.43
C LYS A 112 -13.83 -13.92 19.44
#